data_AF-A0A972FA30-F1
#
_entry.id   AF-A0A972FA30-F1
#
_cell.length_a   1.000
_cell.length_b   1.000
_cell.length_c   1.000
_cell.angle_alpha   90.00
_cell.angle_beta   90.00
_cell.angle_gamma   90.00
#
_symmetry.space_group_name_H-M   'P 1'
#
loop_
_entity.id
_entity.type
_entity.pdbx_description
1 polymer ?
#
loop_
_entity_poly.entity_id
_entity_poly.type
_entity_poly.pdbx_seq_one_letter_code
_entity_poly.pdbx_strand_id
1 'polypeptide(L)'
;LLINDAKALVHTVADTAYLVSPGVFQRYAQEHPMAAKQAKEAQLADWQWVQKRFERLQLHRKQPNGLNIWTCEVTGPRKSRRLHGYLLNSPGEIFEQLPANNPYLKLTEGT
;
A
#
# COMPACT_ATOMS: atom_id res chain seq x y z
N LEU A 1 1.02 10.76 8.25
CA LEU A 1 1.06 9.28 8.20
C LEU A 1 2.28 8.81 8.99
N LEU A 2 2.19 7.70 9.74
CA LEU A 2 3.38 7.07 10.31
C LEU A 2 4.05 6.24 9.21
N ILE A 3 5.37 6.35 9.07
CA ILE A 3 6.18 5.59 8.11
C ILE A 3 7.07 4.63 8.91
N ASN A 4 7.15 3.37 8.49
CA ASN A 4 8.00 2.32 9.08
C ASN A 4 7.74 1.96 10.55
N ASP A 5 6.78 2.58 11.22
CA ASP A 5 6.28 2.18 12.53
C ASP A 5 5.50 0.84 12.47
N ALA A 6 5.36 0.17 13.62
CA ALA A 6 4.62 -1.08 13.74
C ALA A 6 3.14 -0.99 13.31
N LYS A 7 2.53 0.20 13.38
CA LYS A 7 1.15 0.45 12.92
C LYS A 7 1.09 1.29 11.63
N ALA A 8 2.23 1.48 10.96
CA ALA A 8 2.26 2.24 9.71
C ALA A 8 1.45 1.55 8.61
N LEU A 9 0.89 2.38 7.72
CA LEU A 9 0.22 1.94 6.49
C LEU A 9 1.12 2.15 5.26
N VAL A 10 2.27 2.77 5.47
CA VAL A 10 3.28 3.07 4.47
C VAL A 10 4.63 2.63 5.01
N HIS A 11 5.31 1.79 4.25
CA HIS A 11 6.66 1.34 4.57
C HIS A 11 7.60 1.58 3.39
N THR A 12 8.90 1.50 3.64
CA THR A 12 9.90 1.35 2.59
C THR A 12 10.41 -0.09 2.58
N VAL A 13 10.44 -0.72 1.41
CA VAL A 13 10.97 -2.07 1.21
C VAL A 13 11.35 -2.23 -0.26
N ALA A 14 12.43 -2.95 -0.54
CA ALA A 14 12.97 -3.09 -1.90
C ALA A 14 13.17 -1.73 -2.60
N ASP A 15 13.68 -0.77 -1.82
CA ASP A 15 14.05 0.60 -2.24
C ASP A 15 12.89 1.41 -2.84
N THR A 16 11.67 1.11 -2.43
CA THR A 16 10.47 1.86 -2.82
C THR A 16 9.42 1.91 -1.72
N ALA A 17 8.37 2.70 -1.94
CA ALA A 17 7.20 2.77 -1.07
C ALA A 17 6.33 1.50 -1.19
N TYR A 18 5.89 0.99 -0.04
CA TYR A 18 4.94 -0.09 0.09
C TYR A 18 3.69 0.39 0.83
N LEU A 19 2.54 0.29 0.18
CA LEU A 19 1.26 0.77 0.66
C LEU A 19 0.39 -0.40 1.14
N VAL A 20 0.13 -0.47 2.45
CA VAL A 20 -0.59 -1.58 3.09
C VAL A 20 -2.08 -1.48 2.78
N SER A 21 -2.62 -2.51 2.13
CA SER A 21 -4.03 -2.60 1.71
C SER A 21 -4.82 -3.55 2.63
N PRO A 22 -6.11 -3.26 2.93
CA PRO A 22 -6.90 -2.10 2.47
C PRO A 22 -6.69 -0.84 3.31
N GLY A 23 -5.93 -0.91 4.41
CA GLY A 23 -5.88 0.13 5.44
C GLY A 23 -5.50 1.53 4.92
N VAL A 24 -4.54 1.62 3.99
CA VAL A 24 -4.15 2.90 3.39
C VAL A 24 -5.32 3.60 2.67
N PHE A 25 -6.15 2.84 1.95
CA PHE A 25 -7.30 3.38 1.21
C PHE A 25 -8.48 3.67 2.12
N GLN A 26 -8.65 2.88 3.19
CA GLN A 26 -9.63 3.17 4.23
C GLN A 26 -9.33 4.52 4.90
N ARG A 27 -8.07 4.73 5.28
CA ARG A 27 -7.64 5.99 5.86
C ARG A 27 -7.81 7.16 4.88
N TYR A 28 -7.39 6.98 3.63
CA TYR A 28 -7.55 8.02 2.60
C TYR A 28 -9.02 8.39 2.39
N ALA A 29 -9.91 7.40 2.29
CA ALA A 29 -11.35 7.64 2.11
C ALA A 29 -11.98 8.40 3.29
N GLN A 30 -11.56 8.10 4.53
CA GLN A 30 -12.02 8.82 5.73
C GLN A 30 -11.58 10.29 5.73
N GLU A 31 -10.37 10.58 5.24
CA GLU A 31 -9.82 11.93 5.16
C GLU A 31 -10.40 12.73 3.95
N HIS A 32 -11.06 12.07 2.98
CA HIS A 32 -11.56 12.69 1.75
C HIS A 32 -13.04 12.36 1.49
N PRO A 33 -14.00 13.06 2.14
CA PRO A 33 -15.43 12.79 2.03
C PRO A 33 -16.00 12.88 0.61
N MET A 34 -15.30 13.57 -0.31
CA MET A 34 -15.68 13.60 -1.72
C MET A 34 -15.76 12.18 -2.29
N ALA A 35 -14.79 11.32 -1.98
CA ALA A 35 -14.69 9.94 -2.48
C ALA A 35 -15.97 9.13 -2.22
N ALA A 36 -16.68 9.39 -1.12
CA ALA A 36 -17.93 8.71 -0.79
C ALA A 36 -19.04 8.99 -1.81
N LYS A 37 -19.08 10.20 -2.39
CA LYS A 37 -20.08 10.54 -3.43
C LYS A 37 -19.84 9.71 -4.69
N GLN A 38 -18.61 9.67 -5.19
CA GLN A 38 -18.31 8.89 -6.39
C GLN A 38 -18.38 7.37 -6.14
N ALA A 39 -18.06 6.92 -4.93
CA ALA A 39 -18.18 5.51 -4.56
C ALA A 39 -19.65 5.06 -4.55
N LYS A 40 -20.56 5.90 -4.04
CA LYS A 40 -22.00 5.64 -4.06
C LYS A 40 -22.55 5.50 -5.49
N GLU A 41 -22.16 6.39 -6.40
CA GLU A 41 -22.54 6.30 -7.82
C GLU A 41 -22.04 5.01 -8.47
N ALA A 42 -20.85 4.55 -8.09
CA ALA A 42 -20.26 3.30 -8.56
C ALA A 42 -20.75 2.04 -7.82
N GLN A 43 -21.65 2.17 -6.82
CA GLN A 43 -22.11 1.09 -5.94
C GLN A 43 -20.97 0.32 -5.25
N LEU A 44 -19.95 1.04 -4.78
CA LEU A 44 -18.79 0.48 -4.08
C LEU A 44 -18.66 1.07 -2.68
N ALA A 45 -17.97 0.35 -1.79
CA ALA A 45 -17.47 0.98 -0.57
C ALA A 45 -16.39 2.04 -0.93
N ASP A 46 -16.34 3.13 -0.17
CA ASP A 46 -15.47 4.27 -0.46
C ASP A 46 -14.00 3.87 -0.68
N TRP A 47 -13.45 3.04 0.19
CA TRP A 47 -12.07 2.56 0.08
C TRP A 47 -11.84 1.68 -1.16
N GLN A 48 -12.83 0.89 -1.58
CA GLN A 48 -12.73 0.07 -2.80
C GLN A 48 -12.73 0.94 -4.04
N TRP A 49 -13.55 2.00 -4.03
CA TRP A 49 -13.55 2.99 -5.11
C TRP A 49 -12.19 3.68 -5.21
N VAL A 50 -11.64 4.13 -4.08
CA VAL A 50 -10.30 4.75 -4.03
C VAL A 50 -9.23 3.77 -4.53
N GLN A 51 -9.24 2.51 -4.07
CA GLN A 51 -8.27 1.50 -4.50
C GLN A 51 -8.34 1.25 -6.02
N LYS A 52 -9.55 1.10 -6.58
CA LYS A 52 -9.72 0.95 -8.04
C LYS A 52 -9.23 2.17 -8.82
N ARG A 53 -9.44 3.39 -8.28
CA ARG A 53 -8.93 4.61 -8.89
C ARG A 53 -7.40 4.65 -8.85
N PHE A 54 -6.80 4.29 -7.72
CA PHE A 54 -5.35 4.16 -7.59
C PHE A 54 -4.78 3.15 -8.60
N GLU A 55 -5.38 1.97 -8.71
CA GLU A 55 -4.92 0.95 -9.67
C GLU A 55 -4.98 1.45 -11.12
N ARG A 56 -5.98 2.26 -11.48
CA ARG A 56 -6.07 2.88 -12.82
C ARG A 56 -4.97 3.89 -13.11
N LEU A 57 -4.33 4.47 -12.10
CA LEU A 57 -3.18 5.37 -12.29
C LEU A 57 -1.92 4.62 -12.74
N GLN A 58 -1.86 3.29 -12.54
CA GLN A 58 -0.71 2.44 -12.90
C GLN A 58 0.63 2.94 -12.29
N LEU A 59 0.56 3.56 -11.11
CA LEU A 59 1.74 4.00 -10.36
C LEU A 59 2.38 2.86 -9.52
N HIS A 60 1.72 1.70 -9.45
CA HIS A 60 2.21 0.53 -8.75
C HIS A 60 2.88 -0.50 -9.67
N ARG A 61 3.80 -1.27 -9.10
CA ARG A 61 4.46 -2.41 -9.75
C ARG A 61 3.50 -3.58 -9.87
N LYS A 62 3.48 -4.24 -11.03
CA LYS A 62 2.81 -5.53 -11.21
C LYS A 62 3.78 -6.68 -10.96
N GLN A 63 3.28 -7.78 -10.43
CA GLN A 63 3.99 -9.05 -10.38
C GLN A 63 4.15 -9.66 -11.79
N PRO A 64 5.08 -10.60 -11.99
CA PRO A 64 5.23 -11.32 -13.26
C PRO A 64 3.96 -12.04 -13.73
N ASN A 65 3.15 -12.55 -12.79
CA ASN A 65 1.85 -13.18 -13.06
C ASN A 65 0.71 -12.19 -13.36
N GLY A 66 1.00 -10.88 -13.39
CA GLY A 66 0.03 -9.82 -13.69
C GLY A 66 -0.76 -9.30 -12.48
N LEU A 67 -0.56 -9.86 -11.28
CA LEU A 67 -1.22 -9.38 -10.06
C LEU A 67 -0.64 -8.05 -9.56
N ASN A 68 -1.48 -7.23 -8.93
CA ASN A 68 -1.08 -5.92 -8.40
C ASN A 68 -0.60 -5.97 -6.94
N ILE A 69 -1.10 -6.94 -6.16
CA ILE A 69 -0.90 -7.00 -4.71
C ILE A 69 0.34 -7.82 -4.40
N TRP A 70 1.33 -7.19 -3.80
CA TRP A 70 2.52 -7.84 -3.27
C TRP A 70 2.30 -8.30 -1.83
N THR A 71 3.01 -9.36 -1.44
CA THR A 71 3.04 -9.83 -0.05
C THR A 71 4.39 -9.49 0.56
N CYS A 72 4.37 -8.90 1.76
CA CYS A 72 5.54 -8.71 2.58
C CYS A 72 5.39 -9.51 3.87
N GLU A 73 6.44 -10.20 4.28
CA GLU A 73 6.54 -10.72 5.65
C GLU A 73 7.03 -9.61 6.57
N VAL A 74 6.37 -9.45 7.72
CA VAL A 74 6.78 -8.57 8.81
C VAL A 74 7.19 -9.43 9.99
N THR A 75 8.44 -9.31 10.42
CA THR A 75 8.96 -10.05 11.58
C THR A 75 9.01 -9.14 12.80
N GLY A 76 8.12 -9.38 13.76
CA GLY A 76 8.19 -8.75 15.08
C GLY A 76 8.95 -9.61 16.09
N PRO A 77 9.25 -9.08 17.30
CA PRO A 77 10.02 -9.79 18.32
C PRO A 77 9.45 -11.14 18.77
N ARG A 78 8.14 -11.35 18.60
CA ARG A 78 7.43 -12.57 19.04
C ARG A 78 6.85 -13.41 17.90
N LYS A 79 6.55 -12.81 16.75
CA LYS A 79 5.86 -13.49 15.64
C LYS A 79 6.05 -12.76 14.31
N SER A 80 6.03 -13.53 13.23
CA SER A 80 5.91 -13.02 11.87
C SER A 80 4.45 -12.95 11.43
N ARG A 81 4.14 -12.02 10.52
CA ARG A 81 2.84 -11.86 9.86
C ARG A 81 3.04 -11.51 8.40
N ARG A 82 2.02 -11.74 7.58
CA ARG A 82 1.98 -11.26 6.20
C ARG A 82 1.20 -9.97 6.12
N LEU A 83 1.76 -8.99 5.42
CA LEU A 83 1.06 -7.81 4.94
C LEU A 83 0.83 -7.95 3.44
N HIS A 84 -0.27 -7.38 2.97
CA HIS A 84 -0.60 -7.29 1.56
C HIS A 84 -0.71 -5.83 1.16
N GLY A 85 -0.21 -5.49 -0.03
CA GLY A 85 -0.08 -4.09 -0.40
C GLY A 85 0.47 -3.88 -1.80
N TYR A 86 0.71 -2.62 -2.13
CA TYR A 86 1.21 -2.20 -3.43
C TYR A 86 2.64 -1.69 -3.28
N LEU A 87 3.54 -2.10 -4.16
CA LEU A 87 4.84 -1.44 -4.34
C LEU A 87 4.69 -0.34 -5.37
N LEU A 88 5.23 0.85 -5.11
CA LEU A 88 5.25 1.92 -6.11
C LEU A 88 6.38 1.76 -7.12
N ASN A 89 6.13 2.22 -8.34
CA ASN A 89 7.13 2.29 -9.40
C ASN A 89 8.26 3.24 -9.00
N SER A 90 7.90 4.42 -8.48
CA SER A 90 8.83 5.44 -8.00
C SER A 90 8.51 5.80 -6.54
N PRO A 91 9.49 5.82 -5.63
CA PRO A 91 9.30 6.33 -4.27
C PRO A 91 9.01 7.83 -4.20
N GLY A 92 9.41 8.59 -5.24
CA GLY A 92 9.23 10.06 -5.30
C GLY A 92 7.77 10.51 -5.37
N GLU A 93 6.83 9.60 -5.64
CA GLU A 93 5.39 9.87 -5.59
C GLU A 93 4.90 10.20 -4.16
N ILE A 94 5.64 9.78 -3.13
CA ILE A 94 5.23 9.93 -1.72
C ILE A 94 6.35 10.51 -0.85
N PHE A 95 7.62 10.28 -1.19
CA PHE A 95 8.74 10.71 -0.38
C PHE A 95 9.57 11.79 -1.09
N GLU A 96 9.76 12.94 -0.43
CA GLU A 96 10.76 13.94 -0.86
C GLU A 96 12.18 13.39 -0.69
N GLN A 97 12.42 12.65 0.40
CA GLN A 97 13.64 11.90 0.66
C GLN A 97 13.26 10.49 1.09
N LEU A 98 13.76 9.48 0.37
CA LEU A 98 13.44 8.08 0.63
C LEU A 98 14.02 7.62 1.98
N PRO A 99 13.17 7.20 2.96
CA PRO A 99 13.67 6.59 4.18
C PRO A 99 14.36 5.25 3.91
N ALA A 100 15.30 4.87 4.76
CA ALA A 100 15.91 3.53 4.71
C ALA A 100 14.83 2.43 4.76
N ASN A 101 15.05 1.33 4.04
CA ASN A 101 14.13 0.19 4.05
C ASN A 101 13.86 -0.28 5.48
N ASN A 102 12.62 -0.66 5.75
CA ASN A 102 12.22 -1.19 7.03
C ASN A 102 12.92 -2.54 7.28
N PRO A 103 13.78 -2.65 8.32
CA PRO A 103 14.56 -3.87 8.54
C PRO A 103 13.69 -5.07 8.95
N TYR A 104 12.44 -4.83 9.35
CA TYR A 104 11.50 -5.87 9.77
C TYR A 104 10.60 -6.37 8.63
N LEU A 105 10.64 -5.73 7.44
CA LEU A 105 9.86 -6.14 6.28
C LEU A 105 10.74 -6.82 5.24
N LYS A 106 10.23 -7.92 4.70
CA LYS A 106 10.82 -8.62 3.56
C LYS A 106 9.76 -8.87 2.51
N LEU A 107 10.05 -8.47 1.28
CA LEU A 107 9.20 -8.78 0.13
C LEU A 107 9.27 -10.30 -0.12
N THR A 108 8.14 -10.97 -0.20
CA THR A 108 8.10 -12.36 -0.64
C THR A 108 7.89 -12.36 -2.15
N GLU A 109 8.84 -12.90 -2.90
CA GLU A 109 8.67 -13.09 -4.33
C GLU A 109 7.51 -14.06 -4.58
N GLY A 110 6.56 -13.66 -5.43
CA GLY A 110 5.47 -14.53 -5.84
C GLY A 110 6.02 -15.62 -6.74
N THR A 111 6.02 -16.86 -6.25
CA THR A 111 6.08 -18.07 -7.10
C THR A 111 4.99 -18.07 -8.15
#